data_AF-A0A8T7GIK4-F1
#
_entry.id   AF-A0A8T7GIK4-F1
#
_cell.length_a   1.000
_cell.length_b   1.000
_cell.length_c   1.000
_cell.angle_alpha   90.00
_cell.angle_beta   90.00
_cell.angle_gamma   90.00
#
_symmetry.space_group_name_H-M   'P 1'
#
loop_
_entity.id
_entity.type
_entity.pdbx_description
1 polymer ?
#
loop_
_entity_poly.entity_id
_entity_poly.type
_entity_poly.pdbx_seq_one_letter_code
_entity_poly.pdbx_strand_id
1 'polypeptide(L)'
;TAQIRGEQDRLEVAYKLVFTPTISGYVLPGNESAKIVDLDWRSFKVNDPLTIDIPNYGKIDINHPISAFQAKFPELASQLLSSDARKIMTEPLFDFEDIGLPMDRWHFLFDPTGSQASAAGAGYIQEGGANVVSVFSLGESSFREGTHTAKQSDAKATVSGTEIEIRASTPPVSGQLQIPGFAEVKKIGNAEIALVSPTAPSGVITSSGGFPIQVLGLFAGMMAGVAVLVLFLARKK
;
A
#
# COMPACT_ATOMS: atom_id res chain seq x y z
N THR A 1 -9.28 15.27 -7.24
CA THR A 1 -9.56 16.69 -6.98
C THR A 1 -8.25 17.44 -6.81
N ALA A 2 -8.21 18.73 -7.15
CA ALA A 2 -7.10 19.63 -6.86
C ALA A 2 -7.63 20.82 -6.05
N GLN A 3 -6.93 21.20 -4.99
CA GLN A 3 -7.25 22.37 -4.16
C GLN A 3 -6.06 23.31 -4.16
N ILE A 4 -6.31 24.60 -4.35
CA ILE A 4 -5.29 25.65 -4.29
C ILE A 4 -5.67 26.56 -3.12
N ARG A 5 -4.74 26.78 -2.19
CA ARG A 5 -4.92 27.65 -1.02
C ARG A 5 -3.77 28.65 -0.98
N GLY A 6 -4.10 29.93 -1.04
CA GLY A 6 -3.14 31.02 -0.87
C GLY A 6 -3.15 31.51 0.57
N GLU A 7 -1.97 31.69 1.13
CA GLU A 7 -1.68 32.42 2.36
C GLU A 7 -0.86 33.68 2.00
N GLN A 8 -0.48 34.49 3.00
CA GLN A 8 0.21 35.76 2.77
C GLN A 8 1.58 35.59 2.09
N ASP A 9 2.28 34.50 2.37
CA ASP A 9 3.65 34.22 1.93
C ASP A 9 3.81 32.82 1.30
N ARG A 10 2.71 32.07 1.13
CA ARG A 10 2.73 30.68 0.67
C ARG A 10 1.54 30.34 -0.22
N LEU A 11 1.78 29.50 -1.22
CA LEU A 11 0.74 28.85 -2.01
C LEU A 11 0.81 27.34 -1.79
N GLU A 12 -0.26 26.74 -1.30
CA GLU A 12 -0.38 25.28 -1.18
C GLU A 12 -1.29 24.74 -2.27
N VAL A 13 -0.83 23.69 -2.96
CA VAL A 13 -1.64 22.96 -3.91
C VAL A 13 -1.68 21.48 -3.53
N ALA A 14 -2.88 20.99 -3.23
CA ALA A 14 -3.11 19.61 -2.83
C ALA A 14 -3.85 18.84 -3.93
N TYR A 15 -3.29 17.70 -4.33
CA TYR A 15 -3.89 16.79 -5.31
C TYR A 15 -4.35 15.53 -4.58
N LYS A 16 -5.61 15.16 -4.77
CA LYS A 16 -6.16 13.87 -4.31
C LYS A 16 -6.63 13.09 -5.52
N LEU A 17 -5.96 12.00 -5.83
CA LEU A 17 -6.38 11.03 -6.83
C LEU A 17 -7.09 9.88 -6.13
N VAL A 18 -8.27 9.51 -6.64
CA VAL A 18 -8.99 8.31 -6.22
C VAL A 18 -9.31 7.54 -7.49
N PHE A 19 -8.68 6.39 -7.63
CA PHE A 19 -8.88 5.48 -8.75
C PHE A 19 -9.42 4.16 -8.22
N THR A 20 -10.58 3.74 -8.73
CA THR A 20 -11.28 2.52 -8.25
C THR A 20 -11.62 1.66 -9.46
N PRO A 21 -10.63 0.99 -10.07
CA PRO A 21 -10.87 0.12 -11.21
C PRO A 21 -11.61 -1.15 -10.78
N THR A 22 -12.39 -1.73 -11.68
CA THR A 22 -12.99 -3.05 -11.51
C THR A 22 -12.77 -3.85 -12.78
N ILE A 23 -12.20 -5.04 -12.64
CA ILE A 23 -12.01 -6.00 -13.73
C ILE A 23 -12.84 -7.23 -13.36
N SER A 24 -13.63 -7.75 -14.29
CA SER A 24 -14.50 -8.92 -14.08
C SER A 24 -14.63 -9.75 -15.36
N GLY A 25 -15.18 -10.96 -15.24
CA GLY A 25 -15.43 -11.85 -16.40
C GLY A 25 -14.21 -12.56 -16.96
N TYR A 26 -13.12 -12.67 -16.20
CA TYR A 26 -11.91 -13.41 -16.58
C TYR A 26 -11.86 -14.80 -15.93
N VAL A 27 -11.13 -15.73 -16.56
CA VAL A 27 -10.86 -17.06 -16.01
C VAL A 27 -9.42 -17.08 -15.51
N LEU A 28 -9.23 -17.32 -14.21
CA LEU A 28 -7.90 -17.49 -13.65
C LEU A 28 -7.33 -18.86 -14.09
N PRO A 29 -6.10 -18.91 -14.63
CA PRO A 29 -5.44 -20.16 -14.95
C PRO A 29 -5.17 -20.97 -13.68
N GLY A 30 -5.16 -22.30 -13.78
CA GLY A 30 -4.90 -23.18 -12.64
C GLY A 30 -5.63 -24.52 -12.77
N ASN A 31 -5.61 -25.32 -11.71
CA ASN A 31 -6.33 -26.59 -11.61
C ASN A 31 -7.52 -26.45 -10.64
N GLU A 32 -8.13 -27.58 -10.25
CA GLU A 32 -9.24 -27.57 -9.28
C GLU A 32 -8.80 -27.22 -7.85
N SER A 33 -7.52 -27.45 -7.52
CA SER A 33 -6.99 -27.25 -6.17
C SER A 33 -6.43 -25.85 -5.95
N ALA A 34 -5.90 -25.21 -7.00
CA ALA A 34 -5.32 -23.88 -6.92
C ALA A 34 -5.49 -23.06 -8.22
N LYS A 35 -5.77 -21.77 -8.05
CA LYS A 35 -5.78 -20.76 -9.11
C LYS A 35 -4.52 -19.91 -9.03
N ILE A 36 -4.11 -19.37 -10.17
CA ILE A 36 -2.95 -18.48 -10.26
C ILE A 36 -3.47 -17.06 -10.42
N VAL A 37 -3.02 -16.18 -9.54
CA VAL A 37 -3.24 -14.74 -9.63
C VAL A 37 -1.89 -14.09 -9.90
N ASP A 38 -1.77 -13.36 -11.00
CA ASP A 38 -0.64 -12.46 -11.23
C ASP A 38 -0.66 -11.39 -10.12
N LEU A 39 0.48 -11.05 -9.55
CA LEU A 39 0.58 -9.98 -8.55
C LEU A 39 1.16 -8.69 -9.13
N ASP A 40 1.72 -8.69 -10.34
CA ASP A 40 2.38 -7.52 -10.91
C ASP A 40 1.38 -6.42 -11.32
N TRP A 41 0.09 -6.75 -11.46
CA TRP A 41 -0.98 -5.77 -11.74
C TRP A 41 -1.10 -4.67 -10.69
N ARG A 42 -0.59 -4.91 -9.47
CA ARG A 42 -0.63 -3.95 -8.35
C ARG A 42 0.22 -2.70 -8.58
N SER A 43 1.15 -2.75 -9.53
CA SER A 43 2.10 -1.70 -9.84
C SER A 43 1.85 -1.16 -11.24
N PHE A 44 1.74 0.16 -11.37
CA PHE A 44 1.67 0.80 -12.69
C PHE A 44 2.14 2.25 -12.63
N LYS A 45 2.57 2.74 -13.78
CA LYS A 45 2.89 4.14 -14.01
C LYS A 45 2.29 4.59 -15.33
N VAL A 46 1.66 5.75 -15.32
CA VAL A 46 1.22 6.41 -16.54
C VAL A 46 2.14 7.59 -16.79
N ASN A 47 2.90 7.57 -17.88
CA ASN A 47 3.78 8.68 -18.25
C ASN A 47 3.06 9.73 -19.12
N ASP A 48 2.05 9.30 -19.87
CA ASP A 48 1.36 10.17 -20.80
C ASP A 48 0.28 11.02 -20.09
N PRO A 49 -0.12 12.17 -20.69
CA PRO A 49 -1.25 12.95 -20.20
C PRO A 49 -2.55 12.13 -20.13
N LEU A 50 -3.22 12.15 -18.99
CA LEU A 50 -4.56 11.56 -18.83
C LEU A 50 -5.59 12.66 -18.99
N THR A 51 -6.08 12.83 -20.21
CA THR A 51 -6.98 13.95 -20.51
C THR A 51 -8.44 13.59 -20.27
N ILE A 52 -9.12 14.38 -19.44
CA ILE A 52 -10.58 14.31 -19.27
C ILE A 52 -11.22 15.64 -19.69
N ASP A 53 -12.45 15.58 -20.19
CA ASP A 53 -13.22 16.78 -20.50
C ASP A 53 -13.94 17.28 -19.24
N ILE A 54 -13.59 18.48 -18.79
CA ILE A 54 -14.17 19.12 -17.61
C ILE A 54 -15.07 20.27 -18.06
N PRO A 55 -16.36 20.28 -17.65
CA PRO A 55 -17.25 21.40 -17.94
C PRO A 55 -16.63 22.74 -17.55
N ASN A 56 -16.64 23.71 -18.46
CA ASN A 56 -16.08 25.07 -18.32
C ASN A 56 -14.55 25.18 -18.32
N TYR A 57 -13.82 24.07 -18.38
CA TYR A 57 -12.36 24.08 -18.43
C TYR A 57 -11.78 23.27 -19.61
N GLY A 58 -12.63 22.54 -20.33
CA GLY A 58 -12.25 21.75 -21.49
C GLY A 58 -11.39 20.54 -21.11
N LYS A 59 -10.53 20.14 -22.05
CA LYS A 59 -9.62 19.01 -21.91
C LYS A 59 -8.51 19.34 -20.92
N ILE A 60 -8.53 18.70 -19.76
CA ILE A 60 -7.52 18.84 -18.71
C ILE A 60 -6.80 17.50 -18.52
N ASP A 61 -5.48 17.56 -18.49
CA ASP A 61 -4.63 16.47 -18.06
C ASP A 61 -4.67 16.32 -16.53
N ILE A 62 -5.08 15.16 -16.03
CA ILE A 62 -5.14 14.87 -14.58
C ILE A 62 -3.89 14.17 -14.04
N ASN A 63 -2.93 13.86 -14.91
CA ASN A 63 -1.73 13.14 -14.53
C ASN A 63 -0.57 14.06 -14.13
N HIS A 64 -0.58 15.34 -14.49
CA HIS A 64 0.53 16.24 -14.14
C HIS A 64 0.06 17.42 -13.27
N PRO A 65 0.83 17.82 -12.24
CA PRO A 65 0.49 18.96 -11.40
C PRO A 65 0.25 20.25 -12.18
N ILE A 66 1.03 20.47 -13.24
CA ILE A 66 1.01 21.71 -14.03
C ILE A 66 -0.38 22.05 -14.59
N SER A 67 -1.20 21.04 -14.87
CA SER A 67 -2.50 21.20 -15.50
C SER A 67 -3.46 22.06 -14.68
N ALA A 68 -3.38 22.01 -13.35
CA ALA A 68 -4.19 22.86 -12.48
C ALA A 68 -3.83 24.35 -12.64
N PHE A 69 -2.55 24.65 -12.88
CA PHE A 69 -2.08 26.00 -13.16
C PHE A 69 -2.39 26.40 -14.60
N GLN A 70 -2.25 25.52 -15.59
CA GLN A 70 -2.60 25.84 -16.98
C GLN A 70 -4.07 26.23 -17.12
N ALA A 71 -4.97 25.56 -16.39
CA ALA A 71 -6.40 25.83 -16.42
C ALA A 71 -6.82 27.13 -15.71
N LYS A 72 -6.05 27.61 -14.71
CA LYS A 72 -6.46 28.75 -13.85
C LYS A 72 -5.52 29.95 -13.92
N PHE A 73 -4.24 29.72 -14.15
CA PHE A 73 -3.13 30.68 -14.10
C PHE A 73 -2.09 30.36 -15.20
N PRO A 74 -2.45 30.51 -16.49
CA PRO A 74 -1.60 30.07 -17.60
C PRO A 74 -0.23 30.75 -17.66
N GLU A 75 -0.14 32.04 -17.28
CA GLU A 75 1.14 32.76 -17.21
C GLU A 75 2.06 32.17 -16.14
N LEU A 76 1.52 31.89 -14.94
CA LEU A 76 2.26 31.23 -13.87
C LEU A 76 2.72 29.84 -14.32
N ALA A 77 1.85 29.07 -14.98
CA ALA A 77 2.22 27.75 -15.51
C ALA A 77 3.41 27.83 -16.48
N SER A 78 3.42 28.82 -17.37
CA SER A 78 4.54 29.05 -18.29
C SER A 78 5.84 29.38 -17.54
N GLN A 79 5.78 30.23 -16.52
CA GLN A 79 6.95 30.60 -15.71
C GLN A 79 7.51 29.38 -14.95
N LEU A 80 6.62 28.59 -14.33
CA LEU A 80 6.99 27.35 -13.63
C LEU A 80 7.67 26.34 -14.57
N LEU A 81 7.11 26.11 -15.77
CA LEU A 81 7.68 25.21 -16.77
C LEU A 81 9.01 25.70 -17.36
N SER A 82 9.29 27.00 -17.31
CA SER A 82 10.55 27.59 -17.76
C SER A 82 11.65 27.60 -16.69
N SER A 83 11.35 27.13 -15.48
CA SER A 83 12.26 27.13 -14.32
C SER A 83 12.68 25.71 -13.91
N ASP A 84 13.52 25.60 -12.86
CA ASP A 84 13.90 24.30 -12.29
C ASP A 84 12.70 23.51 -11.76
N ALA A 85 11.59 24.20 -11.45
CA ALA A 85 10.34 23.59 -11.02
C ALA A 85 9.68 22.72 -12.08
N ARG A 86 10.11 22.80 -13.35
CA ARG A 86 9.58 21.96 -14.43
C ARG A 86 9.54 20.49 -14.05
N LYS A 87 10.59 19.96 -13.42
CA LYS A 87 10.67 18.54 -13.01
C LYS A 87 9.50 18.15 -12.10
N ILE A 88 9.24 18.95 -11.07
CA ILE A 88 8.12 18.74 -10.14
C ILE A 88 6.78 18.87 -10.87
N MET A 89 6.65 19.89 -11.72
CA MET A 89 5.40 20.22 -12.40
C MET A 89 5.00 19.22 -13.48
N THR A 90 5.97 18.47 -14.00
CA THR A 90 5.77 17.40 -15.00
C THR A 90 5.98 16.00 -14.43
N GLU A 91 6.08 15.85 -13.11
CA GLU A 91 6.14 14.53 -12.49
C GLU A 91 4.74 13.88 -12.56
N PRO A 92 4.61 12.64 -13.06
CA PRO A 92 3.33 11.96 -13.09
C PRO A 92 2.74 11.73 -11.69
N LEU A 93 1.46 12.05 -11.53
CA LEU A 93 0.68 11.82 -10.32
C LEU A 93 0.17 10.37 -10.26
N PHE A 94 -0.02 9.71 -11.40
CA PHE A 94 -0.35 8.28 -11.51
C PHE A 94 0.93 7.43 -11.59
N ASP A 95 1.77 7.55 -10.56
CA ASP A 95 2.92 6.70 -10.32
C ASP A 95 2.66 5.87 -9.05
N PHE A 96 2.39 4.58 -9.26
CA PHE A 96 2.14 3.61 -8.20
C PHE A 96 3.22 2.52 -8.18
N GLU A 97 4.41 2.79 -8.72
CA GLU A 97 5.49 1.79 -8.80
C GLU A 97 5.92 1.27 -7.43
N ASP A 98 5.83 2.10 -6.39
CA ASP A 98 6.16 1.70 -5.00
C ASP A 98 5.21 0.63 -4.43
N ILE A 99 3.98 0.52 -4.96
CA ILE A 99 3.08 -0.59 -4.60
C ILE A 99 3.62 -1.90 -5.18
N GLY A 100 4.46 -1.87 -6.22
CA GLY A 100 5.14 -3.02 -6.81
C GLY A 100 6.31 -3.57 -6.02
N LEU A 101 6.62 -3.05 -4.82
CA LEU A 101 7.69 -3.60 -3.97
C LEU A 101 7.53 -5.12 -3.80
N PRO A 102 8.61 -5.92 -3.80
CA PRO A 102 8.51 -7.38 -3.74
C PRO A 102 7.65 -7.87 -2.58
N MET A 103 6.90 -8.96 -2.77
CA MET A 103 5.95 -9.47 -1.77
C MET A 103 6.62 -9.89 -0.45
N ASP A 104 7.94 -10.14 -0.45
CA ASP A 104 8.72 -10.35 0.77
C ASP A 104 8.86 -9.09 1.66
N ARG A 105 8.49 -7.92 1.15
CA ARG A 105 8.37 -6.65 1.89
C ARG A 105 6.95 -6.39 2.39
N TRP A 106 5.98 -7.20 1.97
CA TRP A 106 4.61 -7.13 2.47
C TRP A 106 4.47 -7.98 3.74
N HIS A 107 3.64 -7.51 4.66
CA HIS A 107 3.27 -8.27 5.85
C HIS A 107 2.11 -9.21 5.51
N PHE A 108 2.29 -10.51 5.71
CA PHE A 108 1.28 -11.51 5.41
C PHE A 108 0.52 -11.91 6.66
N LEU A 109 -0.80 -11.78 6.61
CA LEU A 109 -1.74 -12.28 7.59
C LEU A 109 -2.67 -13.28 6.92
N PHE A 110 -2.97 -14.36 7.62
CA PHE A 110 -3.91 -15.36 7.17
C PHE A 110 -5.07 -15.46 8.15
N ASP A 111 -6.28 -15.27 7.63
CA ASP A 111 -7.50 -15.41 8.40
C ASP A 111 -8.25 -16.67 7.97
N PRO A 112 -8.18 -17.76 8.78
CA PRO A 112 -8.84 -19.02 8.48
C PRO A 112 -10.37 -18.99 8.69
N THR A 113 -10.91 -17.87 9.17
CA THR A 113 -12.34 -17.72 9.53
C THR A 113 -13.08 -16.68 8.71
N GLY A 114 -12.37 -15.84 7.93
CA GLY A 114 -12.93 -14.69 7.21
C GLY A 114 -13.40 -13.54 8.13
N SER A 115 -13.15 -13.64 9.44
CA SER A 115 -13.57 -12.67 10.47
C SER A 115 -12.80 -11.34 10.44
N GLN A 116 -11.49 -11.37 10.19
CA GLN A 116 -10.63 -10.18 10.09
C GLN A 116 -10.86 -9.39 8.79
N ALA A 117 -11.18 -10.10 7.70
CA ALA A 117 -11.66 -9.49 6.46
C ALA A 117 -12.93 -8.66 6.69
N SER A 118 -13.77 -9.11 7.61
CA SER A 118 -15.03 -8.46 7.99
C SER A 118 -14.85 -7.35 9.04
N ALA A 119 -13.81 -7.42 9.87
CA ALA A 119 -13.52 -6.43 10.92
C ALA A 119 -12.79 -5.17 10.40
N ALA A 120 -12.02 -5.28 9.32
CA ALA A 120 -11.31 -4.16 8.70
C ALA A 120 -12.20 -3.32 7.76
N GLY A 121 -13.40 -2.91 8.19
CA GLY A 121 -14.22 -1.87 7.54
C GLY A 121 -14.59 -2.03 6.05
N ALA A 122 -14.23 -3.14 5.40
CA ALA A 122 -14.18 -3.27 3.94
C ALA A 122 -15.07 -4.38 3.37
N GLY A 123 -16.10 -4.84 4.11
CA GLY A 123 -17.17 -5.63 3.53
C GLY A 123 -16.71 -6.87 2.76
N TYR A 124 -16.05 -7.81 3.44
CA TYR A 124 -15.76 -9.12 2.85
C TYR A 124 -17.06 -9.77 2.37
N ILE A 125 -17.21 -9.88 1.06
CA ILE A 125 -18.22 -10.71 0.41
C ILE A 125 -17.52 -12.03 0.14
N GLN A 126 -18.10 -13.13 0.61
CA GLN A 126 -17.63 -14.47 0.31
C GLN A 126 -17.72 -14.68 -1.21
N GLU A 127 -16.63 -14.43 -1.93
CA GLU A 127 -16.55 -14.62 -3.37
C GLU A 127 -15.84 -15.95 -3.70
N GLY A 128 -16.36 -16.66 -4.70
CA GLY A 128 -15.74 -17.90 -5.18
C GLY A 128 -15.78 -19.10 -4.22
N GLY A 129 -16.58 -19.05 -3.15
CA GLY A 129 -16.75 -20.18 -2.21
C GLY A 129 -15.60 -20.38 -1.20
N ALA A 130 -14.65 -19.44 -1.12
CA ALA A 130 -13.56 -19.50 -0.15
C ALA A 130 -14.03 -19.02 1.24
N ASN A 131 -13.73 -19.80 2.28
CA ASN A 131 -14.03 -19.47 3.69
C ASN A 131 -12.86 -18.83 4.43
N VAL A 132 -11.75 -18.63 3.73
CA VAL A 132 -10.48 -18.13 4.28
C VAL A 132 -9.99 -16.97 3.43
N VAL A 133 -9.20 -16.07 4.01
CA VAL A 133 -8.62 -14.95 3.27
C VAL A 133 -7.13 -14.80 3.57
N SER A 134 -6.39 -14.42 2.54
CA SER A 134 -5.00 -14.00 2.60
C SER A 134 -4.92 -12.49 2.50
N VAL A 135 -4.29 -11.86 3.49
CA VAL A 135 -4.16 -10.41 3.57
C VAL A 135 -2.68 -10.05 3.54
N PHE A 136 -2.30 -9.22 2.58
CA PHE A 136 -0.98 -8.65 2.48
C PHE A 136 -1.08 -7.15 2.78
N SER A 137 -0.26 -6.64 3.69
CA SER A 137 -0.23 -5.23 4.07
C SER A 137 1.13 -4.60 3.78
N LEU A 138 1.14 -3.37 3.29
CA LEU A 138 2.32 -2.54 3.01
C LEU A 138 2.18 -1.19 3.74
N GLY A 139 3.30 -0.67 4.22
CA GLY A 139 3.39 0.66 4.85
C GLY A 139 3.83 0.64 6.31
N GLU A 140 3.93 -0.54 6.93
CA GLU A 140 4.57 -0.69 8.23
C GLU A 140 6.09 -0.69 8.06
N SER A 141 6.77 0.26 8.72
CA SER A 141 8.23 0.28 8.72
C SER A 141 8.76 -0.70 9.77
N SER A 142 9.69 -1.57 9.39
CA SER A 142 10.34 -2.52 10.28
C SER A 142 11.71 -2.92 9.72
N PHE A 143 12.51 -3.68 10.48
CA PHE A 143 13.81 -4.15 10.01
C PHE A 143 13.72 -5.00 8.73
N ARG A 144 12.63 -5.77 8.56
CA ARG A 144 12.41 -6.61 7.37
C ARG A 144 11.83 -5.82 6.19
N GLU A 145 10.90 -4.91 6.44
CA GLU A 145 10.11 -4.14 5.47
C GLU A 145 10.77 -2.81 5.07
N GLY A 146 11.80 -2.38 5.82
CA GLY A 146 12.52 -1.13 5.64
C GLY A 146 11.75 0.09 6.12
N THR A 147 12.25 1.28 5.77
CA THR A 147 11.60 2.55 6.13
C THR A 147 10.84 3.11 4.94
N HIS A 148 9.56 3.37 5.13
CA HIS A 148 8.74 4.09 4.15
C HIS A 148 8.72 5.58 4.52
N THR A 149 9.39 6.43 3.74
CA THR A 149 9.43 7.87 3.94
C THR A 149 8.68 8.61 2.85
N ALA A 150 8.24 9.83 3.15
CA ALA A 150 7.67 10.70 2.14
C ALA A 150 8.71 10.97 1.05
N LYS A 151 8.30 10.92 -0.22
CA LYS A 151 9.14 11.37 -1.34
C LYS A 151 9.05 12.88 -1.39
N GLN A 152 10.19 13.57 -1.24
CA GLN A 152 10.26 15.02 -1.25
C GLN A 152 11.14 15.50 -2.40
N SER A 153 10.75 16.61 -3.00
CA SER A 153 11.54 17.30 -4.02
C SER A 153 11.40 18.80 -3.84
N ASP A 154 12.53 19.50 -3.99
CA ASP A 154 12.60 20.94 -3.90
C ASP A 154 13.11 21.50 -5.22
N ALA A 155 12.56 22.65 -5.62
CA ALA A 155 12.99 23.38 -6.80
C ALA A 155 12.84 24.88 -6.56
N LYS A 156 13.55 25.67 -7.37
CA LYS A 156 13.41 27.12 -7.39
C LYS A 156 12.70 27.55 -8.67
N ALA A 157 11.91 28.61 -8.57
CA ALA A 157 11.32 29.27 -9.72
C ALA A 157 11.42 30.78 -9.57
N THR A 158 11.48 31.48 -10.70
CA THR A 158 11.33 32.94 -10.71
C THR A 158 9.97 33.27 -11.28
N VAL A 159 9.10 33.80 -10.43
CA VAL A 159 7.73 34.19 -10.78
C VAL A 159 7.64 35.70 -10.70
N SER A 160 7.35 36.34 -11.84
CA SER A 160 7.25 37.80 -11.96
C SER A 160 8.47 38.56 -11.38
N GLY A 161 9.67 38.01 -11.54
CA GLY A 161 10.92 38.62 -11.06
C GLY A 161 11.29 38.30 -9.60
N THR A 162 10.46 37.54 -8.88
CA THR A 162 10.72 37.11 -7.50
C THR A 162 11.12 35.64 -7.47
N GLU A 163 12.20 35.30 -6.76
CA GLU A 163 12.59 33.91 -6.51
C GLU A 163 11.65 33.28 -5.47
N ILE A 164 11.10 32.11 -5.79
CA ILE A 164 10.25 31.31 -4.91
C ILE A 164 10.83 29.89 -4.79
N GLU A 165 10.60 29.26 -3.64
CA GLU A 165 10.88 27.84 -3.41
C GLU A 165 9.60 27.02 -3.60
N ILE A 166 9.71 25.90 -4.32
CA ILE A 166 8.64 24.96 -4.55
C ILE A 166 9.05 23.63 -3.94
N ARG A 167 8.23 23.17 -2.99
CA ARG A 167 8.40 21.89 -2.33
C ARG A 167 7.23 20.98 -2.67
N ALA A 168 7.53 19.81 -3.22
CA ALA A 168 6.55 18.74 -3.40
C ALA A 168 6.84 17.62 -2.41
N SER A 169 5.76 17.04 -1.87
CA SER A 169 5.83 15.93 -0.92
C SER A 169 4.74 14.92 -1.25
N THR A 170 5.14 13.69 -1.55
CA THR A 170 4.24 12.55 -1.69
C THR A 170 4.29 11.71 -0.42
N PRO A 171 3.14 11.36 0.19
CA PRO A 171 3.12 10.52 1.38
C PRO A 171 3.85 9.18 1.18
N PRO A 172 4.32 8.54 2.27
CA PRO A 172 4.83 7.17 2.20
C PRO A 172 3.81 6.21 1.61
N VAL A 173 4.29 5.20 0.89
CA VAL A 173 3.43 4.15 0.34
C VAL A 173 2.74 3.36 1.46
N SER A 174 1.45 3.09 1.27
CA SER A 174 0.69 2.15 2.09
C SER A 174 -0.33 1.46 1.20
N GLY A 175 -0.57 0.17 1.46
CA GLY A 175 -1.47 -0.63 0.65
C GLY A 175 -1.93 -1.88 1.37
N GLN A 176 -3.03 -2.44 0.90
CA GLN A 176 -3.51 -3.74 1.34
C GLN A 176 -4.01 -4.51 0.12
N LEU A 177 -3.64 -5.79 0.05
CA LEU A 177 -4.13 -6.73 -0.93
C LEU A 177 -4.84 -7.86 -0.19
N GLN A 178 -6.11 -8.09 -0.53
CA GLN A 178 -6.91 -9.19 -0.01
C GLN A 178 -7.19 -10.18 -1.13
N ILE A 179 -6.85 -11.44 -0.90
CA ILE A 179 -7.09 -12.54 -1.84
C ILE A 179 -7.98 -13.57 -1.14
N PRO A 180 -9.23 -13.79 -1.60
CA PRO A 180 -10.05 -14.89 -1.12
C PRO A 180 -9.36 -16.23 -1.36
N GLY A 181 -9.18 -17.01 -0.29
CA GLY A 181 -8.38 -18.24 -0.28
C GLY A 181 -7.03 -18.08 0.44
N PHE A 182 -6.32 -19.20 0.56
CA PHE A 182 -4.94 -19.24 1.00
C PHE A 182 -4.01 -18.98 -0.20
N ALA A 183 -3.26 -17.88 -0.15
CA ALA A 183 -2.37 -17.44 -1.20
C ALA A 183 -0.91 -17.72 -0.83
N GLU A 184 -0.26 -18.58 -1.59
CA GLU A 184 1.18 -18.81 -1.52
C GLU A 184 1.86 -18.00 -2.64
N VAL A 185 2.69 -17.03 -2.27
CA VAL A 185 3.44 -16.23 -3.25
C VAL A 185 4.65 -17.00 -3.78
N LYS A 186 4.81 -17.01 -5.11
CA LYS A 186 5.98 -17.56 -5.79
C LYS A 186 6.56 -16.54 -6.76
N LYS A 187 7.89 -16.50 -6.83
CA LYS A 187 8.62 -15.76 -7.85
C LYS A 187 8.90 -16.68 -9.03
N ILE A 188 8.48 -16.28 -10.23
CA ILE A 188 8.79 -16.98 -11.49
C ILE A 188 9.53 -15.99 -12.39
N GLY A 189 10.85 -16.15 -12.49
CA GLY A 189 11.69 -15.15 -13.14
C GLY A 189 11.60 -13.81 -12.42
N ASN A 190 11.17 -12.77 -13.12
CA ASN A 190 10.98 -11.42 -12.56
C ASN A 190 9.54 -11.14 -12.10
N ALA A 191 8.60 -12.07 -12.31
CA ALA A 191 7.19 -11.89 -11.95
C ALA A 191 6.87 -12.54 -10.60
N GLU A 192 5.94 -11.95 -9.87
CA GLU A 192 5.37 -12.54 -8.67
C GLU A 192 3.94 -13.03 -8.93
N ILE A 193 3.66 -14.28 -8.54
CA ILE A 193 2.32 -14.86 -8.65
C ILE A 193 1.86 -15.36 -7.28
N ALA A 194 0.55 -15.38 -7.06
CA ALA A 194 -0.09 -16.07 -5.95
C ALA A 194 -0.75 -17.36 -6.44
N LEU A 195 -0.38 -18.49 -5.82
CA LEU A 195 -1.13 -19.73 -5.90
C LEU A 195 -2.21 -19.72 -4.83
N VAL A 196 -3.46 -19.66 -5.25
CA VAL A 196 -4.63 -19.44 -4.40
C VAL A 196 -5.42 -20.72 -4.27
N SER A 197 -5.48 -21.26 -3.07
CA SER A 197 -6.27 -22.46 -2.73
C SER A 197 -7.50 -22.08 -1.90
N PRO A 198 -8.65 -22.75 -2.04
CA PRO A 198 -9.85 -22.42 -1.27
C PRO A 198 -9.73 -22.75 0.23
N THR A 199 -8.75 -23.58 0.59
CA THR A 199 -8.47 -24.03 1.97
C THR A 199 -6.99 -23.90 2.29
N ALA A 200 -6.67 -23.66 3.57
CA ALA A 200 -5.29 -23.65 4.03
C ALA A 200 -4.65 -25.05 4.01
N PRO A 201 -3.36 -25.17 3.68
CA PRO A 201 -2.58 -26.37 3.94
C PRO A 201 -2.56 -26.74 5.42
N SER A 202 -2.38 -28.02 5.73
CA SER A 202 -2.16 -28.48 7.11
C SER A 202 -0.87 -27.90 7.67
N GLY A 203 -0.93 -27.28 8.86
CA GLY A 203 0.27 -26.80 9.58
C GLY A 203 0.64 -25.33 9.34
N VAL A 204 -0.19 -24.55 8.64
CA VAL A 204 0.00 -23.10 8.52
C VAL A 204 -0.18 -22.44 9.89
N ILE A 205 0.85 -21.73 10.35
CA ILE A 205 0.82 -20.95 11.57
C ILE A 205 0.03 -19.67 11.29
N THR A 206 -1.11 -19.50 11.94
CA THR A 206 -1.97 -18.31 11.82
C THR A 206 -1.40 -17.15 12.64
N SER A 207 -1.79 -15.92 12.29
CA SER A 207 -1.41 -14.67 12.98
C SER A 207 -1.86 -14.58 14.44
N SER A 208 -2.66 -15.55 14.91
CA SER A 208 -2.88 -15.79 16.34
C SER A 208 -1.66 -16.39 17.05
N GLY A 209 -0.55 -16.61 16.34
CA GLY A 209 0.75 -16.97 16.90
C GLY A 209 0.57 -17.97 18.02
N GLY A 210 0.06 -19.17 17.70
CA GLY A 210 -0.12 -20.22 18.69
C GLY A 210 1.19 -20.35 19.45
N PHE A 211 1.21 -19.83 20.67
CA PHE A 211 2.42 -19.76 21.49
C PHE A 211 3.00 -21.17 21.45
N PRO A 212 4.23 -21.38 20.93
CA PRO A 212 4.69 -22.73 20.66
C PRO A 212 4.52 -23.56 21.92
N ILE A 213 3.90 -24.74 21.82
CA ILE A 213 3.59 -25.56 23.01
C ILE A 213 4.87 -25.85 23.82
N GLN A 214 6.02 -25.87 23.15
CA GLN A 214 7.34 -25.93 23.77
C GLN A 214 7.64 -24.74 24.70
N VAL A 215 7.27 -23.52 24.30
CA VAL A 215 7.44 -22.29 25.10
C VAL A 215 6.43 -22.26 26.25
N LEU A 216 5.18 -22.68 26.02
CA LEU A 216 4.20 -22.86 27.11
C LEU A 216 4.67 -23.91 28.12
N GLY A 217 5.24 -25.02 27.63
CA GLY A 217 5.84 -26.06 28.45
C GLY A 217 7.03 -25.56 29.26
N LEU A 218 7.88 -24.69 28.68
CA LEU A 218 8.99 -24.06 29.39
C LEU A 218 8.49 -23.15 30.52
N PHE A 219 7.48 -22.32 30.27
CA PHE A 219 6.89 -21.47 31.31
C PHE A 219 6.18 -22.28 32.40
N ALA A 220 5.43 -23.32 32.02
CA ALA A 220 4.81 -24.23 32.98
C ALA A 220 5.87 -24.92 33.85
N GLY A 221 6.99 -25.37 33.24
CA GLY A 221 8.12 -25.95 33.96
C GLY A 221 8.79 -24.97 34.92
N MET A 222 9.02 -23.73 34.49
CA MET A 222 9.58 -22.68 35.35
C MET A 222 8.65 -22.35 36.53
N MET A 223 7.36 -22.20 36.28
CA MET A 223 6.38 -21.92 37.34
C MET A 223 6.25 -23.08 38.33
N ALA A 224 6.26 -24.33 37.86
CA ALA A 224 6.28 -25.50 38.72
C ALA A 224 7.56 -25.55 39.57
N GLY A 225 8.72 -25.24 38.99
CA GLY A 225 9.99 -25.15 39.71
C GLY A 225 9.99 -24.09 40.81
N VAL A 226 9.46 -22.90 40.50
CA VAL A 226 9.30 -21.81 41.49
C VAL A 226 8.33 -22.23 42.60
N ALA A 227 7.20 -22.85 42.27
CA ALA A 227 6.22 -23.31 43.27
C ALA A 227 6.84 -24.34 44.23
N VAL A 228 7.60 -25.31 43.73
CA VAL A 228 8.31 -26.30 44.56
C VAL A 228 9.34 -25.63 45.46
N LEU A 229 10.13 -24.70 44.92
CA LEU A 229 11.13 -23.96 45.69
C LEU A 229 10.49 -23.15 46.83
N VAL A 230 9.40 -22.45 46.55
CA VAL A 230 8.64 -21.67 47.54
C VAL A 230 8.09 -22.58 48.64
N LEU A 231 7.50 -23.73 48.30
CA LEU A 231 7.01 -24.69 49.28
C LEU A 231 8.13 -25.27 50.16
N PHE A 232 9.31 -25.50 49.58
CA PHE A 232 10.46 -26.01 50.32
C PHE A 232 11.06 -24.96 51.27
N LEU A 233 11.12 -23.69 50.84
CA LEU A 233 11.56 -22.56 51.67
C LEU A 233 10.54 -22.24 52.78
N ALA A 234 9.24 -22.35 52.50
CA ALA A 234 8.18 -22.12 53.47
C ALA A 234 8.18 -23.18 54.59
N ARG A 235 8.60 -24.42 54.32
CA ARG A 235 8.76 -25.49 55.32
C ARG A 235 10.01 -25.35 56.21
N LYS A 236 10.96 -24.48 55.85
CA LYS A 236 12.18 -24.19 56.62
C LYS A 236 12.02 -23.02 57.60
N LYS A 237 10.80 -22.50 57.79
CA LYS A 237 10.43 -21.60 58.89
C LYS A 237 9.65 -22.35 59.94
#